data_AF-A0AAU6Q6A1-F1
#
_entry.id   AF-A0AAU6Q6A1-F1
#
_cell.length_a   1.000
_cell.length_b   1.000
_cell.length_c   1.000
_cell.angle_alpha   90.00
_cell.angle_beta   90.00
_cell.angle_gamma   90.00
#
_symmetry.space_group_name_H-M   'P 1'
#
loop_
_entity.id
_entity.type
_entity.pdbx_description
1 polymer ?
#
loop_
_entity_poly.entity_id
_entity_poly.type
_entity_poly.pdbx_seq_one_letter_code
_entity_poly.pdbx_strand_id
1 'polypeptide(L)'
;MTTKSSNSARAQALERRTLSAEVRAGNDLLALRAQLHRAEKEARRAPTPAPSRPRTQQAVKPQRVQELAGIDTDEFLLSRALRQLREAVYDSRYHVCPHAIQHARAEGFMESDIMHVLLTGRVRAVYTEDRRWLVCGYFEAHGIRLPLHVAVQHYRDGHIDIVTAFVPKNPHHIISRARLAVLLRYDDEKVKAKEAVKGNKVGYKGKGGWK
;
A
#
# COMPACT_ATOMS: atom_id res chain seq x y z
N MET A 1 31.90 31.90 -73.63
CA MET A 1 32.07 30.59 -72.95
C MET A 1 32.75 30.82 -71.60
N THR A 2 32.05 30.88 -70.46
CA THR A 2 32.67 30.85 -69.10
C THR A 2 31.61 30.84 -67.97
N THR A 3 30.82 29.76 -67.82
CA THR A 3 29.92 29.58 -66.64
C THR A 3 30.08 28.24 -65.93
N LYS A 4 30.99 27.36 -66.38
CA LYS A 4 31.20 26.03 -65.77
C LYS A 4 32.10 26.02 -64.51
N SER A 5 32.86 27.09 -64.24
CA SER A 5 33.87 27.08 -63.15
C SER A 5 33.29 27.41 -61.76
N SER A 6 32.23 28.22 -61.66
CA SER A 6 31.67 28.66 -60.37
C SER A 6 30.86 27.58 -59.64
N ASN A 7 30.25 26.64 -60.35
CA ASN A 7 29.51 25.54 -59.74
C ASN A 7 30.41 24.47 -59.12
N SER A 8 31.60 24.23 -59.70
CA SER A 8 32.56 23.25 -59.16
C SER A 8 33.15 23.70 -57.82
N ALA A 9 33.47 25.00 -57.69
CA ALA A 9 34.01 25.55 -56.44
C ALA A 9 32.98 25.53 -55.29
N ARG A 10 31.70 25.75 -55.58
CA ARG A 10 30.62 25.65 -54.58
C ARG A 10 30.37 24.21 -54.13
N ALA A 11 30.42 23.25 -55.04
CA ALA A 11 30.28 21.83 -54.70
C ALA A 11 31.41 21.36 -53.78
N GLN A 12 32.67 21.70 -54.11
CA GLN A 12 33.83 21.35 -53.28
C GLN A 12 33.80 22.01 -51.89
N ALA A 13 33.27 23.24 -51.78
CA ALA A 13 33.11 23.91 -50.49
C ALA A 13 32.03 23.26 -49.60
N LEU A 14 30.98 22.71 -50.20
CA LEU A 14 29.92 22.00 -49.48
C LEU A 14 30.42 20.65 -48.96
N GLU A 15 31.14 19.89 -49.79
CA GLU A 15 31.75 18.61 -49.41
C GLU A 15 32.80 18.74 -48.29
N ARG A 16 33.62 19.81 -48.33
CA ARG A 16 34.56 20.09 -47.23
C ARG A 16 33.84 20.42 -45.92
N ARG A 17 32.68 21.08 -45.99
CA ARG A 17 31.85 21.37 -44.81
C ARG A 17 31.20 20.12 -44.24
N THR A 18 30.65 19.23 -45.08
CA THR A 18 30.05 17.97 -44.62
C THR A 18 31.08 17.05 -43.97
N LEU A 19 32.24 16.86 -44.61
CA LEU A 19 33.35 16.07 -44.04
C LEU A 19 33.82 16.65 -42.69
N SER A 20 33.92 17.98 -42.58
CA SER A 20 34.30 18.61 -41.31
C SER A 20 33.26 18.44 -40.19
N ALA A 21 31.97 18.38 -40.54
CA ALA A 21 30.87 18.17 -39.60
C ALA A 21 30.81 16.70 -39.12
N GLU A 22 31.05 15.74 -40.03
CA GLU A 22 31.14 14.31 -39.71
C GLU A 22 32.31 13.99 -38.79
N VAL A 23 33.48 14.60 -39.02
CA VAL A 23 34.65 14.45 -38.14
C VAL A 23 34.40 15.03 -36.74
N ARG A 24 33.68 16.16 -36.65
CA ARG A 24 33.27 16.74 -35.35
C ARG A 24 32.27 15.83 -34.62
N ALA A 25 31.27 15.32 -35.32
CA ALA A 25 30.30 14.39 -34.76
C ALA A 25 30.95 13.07 -34.30
N GLY A 26 31.92 12.55 -35.05
CA GLY A 26 32.71 11.37 -34.67
C GLY A 26 33.52 11.58 -33.39
N ASN A 27 34.14 12.76 -33.24
CA ASN A 27 34.88 13.13 -32.03
C ASN A 27 33.95 13.33 -30.81
N ASP A 28 32.76 13.87 -31.02
CA ASP A 28 31.75 14.04 -29.97
C ASP A 28 31.20 12.69 -29.49
N LEU A 29 31.01 11.72 -30.39
CA LEU A 29 30.58 10.36 -30.03
C LEU A 29 31.66 9.62 -29.22
N LEU A 30 32.94 9.81 -29.53
CA LEU A 30 34.04 9.26 -28.74
C LEU A 30 34.10 9.90 -27.34
N ALA A 31 33.87 11.20 -27.24
CA ALA A 31 33.81 11.91 -25.95
C ALA A 31 32.64 11.41 -25.09
N LEU A 32 31.46 11.21 -25.68
CA LEU A 32 30.27 10.68 -25.00
C LEU A 32 30.51 9.24 -24.49
N ARG A 33 31.18 8.41 -25.29
CA ARG A 33 31.56 7.04 -24.91
C ARG A 33 32.54 7.03 -23.74
N ALA A 34 33.51 7.94 -23.73
CA ALA A 34 34.44 8.10 -22.62
C ALA A 34 33.75 8.58 -21.34
N GLN A 35 32.75 9.48 -21.45
CA GLN A 35 31.93 9.92 -20.31
C GLN A 35 31.09 8.79 -19.73
N LEU A 36 30.40 8.01 -20.57
CA LEU A 36 29.63 6.84 -20.15
C LEU A 36 30.50 5.81 -19.43
N HIS A 37 31.70 5.54 -19.96
CA HIS A 37 32.63 4.61 -19.34
C HIS A 37 33.15 5.11 -17.98
N ARG A 38 33.36 6.43 -17.81
CA ARG A 38 33.70 7.02 -16.50
C ARG A 38 32.54 6.91 -15.51
N ALA A 39 31.32 7.22 -15.95
CA ALA A 39 30.11 7.13 -15.13
C ALA A 39 29.84 5.68 -14.68
N GLU A 40 30.04 4.70 -15.57
CA GLU A 40 29.91 3.28 -15.23
C GLU A 40 30.97 2.83 -14.21
N LYS A 41 32.21 3.31 -14.37
CA LYS A 41 33.31 3.02 -13.43
C LYS A 41 33.07 3.66 -12.05
N GLU A 42 32.47 4.84 -12.01
CA GLU A 42 32.05 5.50 -10.77
C GLU A 42 30.88 4.76 -10.10
N ALA A 43 29.89 4.30 -10.87
CA ALA A 43 28.79 3.49 -10.37
C ALA A 43 29.26 2.15 -9.78
N ARG A 44 30.30 1.53 -10.36
CA ARG A 44 30.93 0.32 -9.81
C ARG A 44 31.78 0.58 -8.56
N ARG A 45 32.28 1.81 -8.38
CA ARG A 45 33.03 2.24 -7.18
C ARG A 45 32.13 2.73 -6.05
N ALA A 46 30.89 3.09 -6.36
CA ALA A 46 29.91 3.45 -5.35
C ALA A 46 29.67 2.23 -4.43
N PRO A 47 29.73 2.40 -3.10
CA PRO A 47 29.47 1.30 -2.18
C PRO A 47 28.03 0.82 -2.40
N THR A 48 27.87 -0.46 -2.71
CA THR A 48 26.57 -1.12 -2.84
C THR A 48 25.74 -0.77 -1.59
N PRO A 49 24.55 -0.14 -1.75
CA PRO A 49 23.69 0.09 -0.61
C PRO A 49 23.44 -1.29 0.03
N ALA A 50 23.73 -1.39 1.33
CA ALA A 50 23.62 -2.65 2.04
C ALA A 50 22.24 -3.27 1.74
N PRO A 51 22.16 -4.58 1.42
CA PRO A 51 20.89 -5.22 1.16
C PRO A 51 19.98 -4.90 2.35
N SER A 52 18.82 -4.30 2.08
CA SER A 52 17.85 -3.97 3.11
C SER A 52 17.53 -5.26 3.84
N ARG A 53 18.10 -5.45 5.03
CA ARG A 53 17.83 -6.63 5.85
C ARG A 53 16.31 -6.74 5.94
N PRO A 54 15.70 -7.89 5.57
CA PRO A 54 14.28 -8.07 5.82
C PRO A 54 14.08 -7.80 7.30
N ARG A 55 13.28 -6.77 7.60
CA ARG A 55 12.95 -6.38 8.96
C ARG A 55 12.51 -7.66 9.66
N THR A 56 13.31 -8.14 10.62
CA THR A 56 12.99 -9.37 11.37
C THR A 56 11.60 -9.15 11.92
N GLN A 57 10.62 -9.87 11.38
CA GLN A 57 9.24 -9.75 11.82
C GLN A 57 9.27 -10.07 13.31
N GLN A 58 9.01 -9.06 14.14
CA GLN A 58 9.04 -9.22 15.58
C GLN A 58 8.15 -10.41 15.91
N ALA A 59 8.72 -11.38 16.62
CA ALA A 59 8.02 -12.60 17.01
C ALA A 59 6.64 -12.22 17.55
N VAL A 60 5.62 -12.62 16.79
CA VAL A 60 4.24 -12.32 17.08
C VAL A 60 3.95 -12.92 18.45
N LYS A 61 3.52 -12.09 19.42
CA LYS A 61 3.19 -12.56 20.76
C LYS A 61 2.21 -13.76 20.65
N PRO A 62 2.30 -14.79 21.50
CA PRO A 62 1.48 -16.00 21.36
C PRO A 62 -0.03 -15.71 21.40
N GLN A 63 -0.45 -14.68 22.13
CA GLN A 63 -1.83 -14.17 22.10
C GLN A 63 -2.26 -13.72 20.69
N ARG A 64 -1.37 -13.03 19.97
CA ARG A 64 -1.63 -12.55 18.62
C ARG A 64 -1.66 -13.68 17.60
N VAL A 65 -0.94 -14.77 17.83
CA VAL A 65 -1.06 -15.99 17.01
C VAL A 65 -2.46 -16.61 17.14
N GLN A 66 -3.05 -16.61 18.34
CA GLN A 66 -4.42 -17.07 18.56
C GLN A 66 -5.46 -16.10 17.94
N GLU A 67 -5.22 -14.79 17.99
CA GLU A 67 -6.11 -13.79 17.38
C GLU A 67 -6.09 -13.77 15.85
N LEU A 68 -4.98 -14.20 15.23
CA LEU A 68 -4.83 -14.34 13.78
C LEU A 68 -5.31 -15.69 13.26
N ALA A 69 -5.63 -16.64 14.13
CA ALA A 69 -6.27 -17.88 13.71
C ALA A 69 -7.59 -17.54 12.99
N GLY A 70 -7.71 -17.95 11.71
CA GLY A 70 -8.88 -17.67 10.86
C GLY A 70 -8.82 -16.35 10.05
N ILE A 71 -7.72 -15.59 10.16
CA ILE A 71 -7.47 -14.40 9.33
C ILE A 71 -6.37 -14.70 8.31
N ASP A 72 -6.77 -14.86 7.06
CA ASP A 72 -5.82 -15.06 5.98
C ASP A 72 -5.37 -13.69 5.45
N THR A 73 -4.04 -13.51 5.45
CA THR A 73 -3.38 -12.31 4.91
C THR A 73 -2.48 -12.64 3.71
N ASP A 74 -2.63 -13.84 3.15
CA ASP A 74 -1.89 -14.29 1.99
C ASP A 74 -2.24 -13.46 0.76
N GLU A 75 -1.22 -12.91 0.10
CA GLU A 75 -1.36 -12.02 -1.07
C GLU A 75 -2.19 -12.65 -2.20
N PHE A 76 -2.09 -13.96 -2.40
CA PHE A 76 -2.89 -14.69 -3.39
C PHE A 76 -4.40 -14.69 -3.06
N LEU A 77 -4.76 -14.88 -1.79
CA LEU A 77 -6.15 -14.85 -1.35
C LEU A 77 -6.69 -13.42 -1.41
N LEU A 78 -5.89 -12.42 -1.01
CA LEU A 78 -6.25 -11.01 -1.07
C LEU A 78 -6.52 -10.55 -2.50
N SER A 79 -5.64 -10.89 -3.45
CA SER A 79 -5.80 -10.53 -4.86
C SER A 79 -7.00 -11.23 -5.51
N ARG A 80 -7.24 -12.50 -5.18
CA ARG A 80 -8.44 -13.24 -5.63
C ARG A 80 -9.73 -12.61 -5.09
N ALA A 81 -9.78 -12.30 -3.80
CA ALA A 81 -10.92 -11.66 -3.16
C ALA A 81 -11.21 -10.29 -3.78
N LEU A 82 -10.16 -9.48 -4.03
CA LEU A 82 -10.31 -8.18 -4.69
C LEU A 82 -10.90 -8.30 -6.10
N ARG A 83 -10.48 -9.31 -6.88
CA ARG A 83 -11.04 -9.56 -8.22
C ARG A 83 -12.53 -9.91 -8.13
N GLN A 84 -12.90 -10.84 -7.26
CA GLN A 84 -14.29 -11.26 -7.05
C GLN A 84 -15.18 -10.09 -6.57
N LEU A 85 -14.64 -9.27 -5.67
CA LEU A 85 -15.31 -8.08 -5.19
C LEU A 85 -15.62 -7.10 -6.32
N ARG A 86 -14.63 -6.81 -7.17
CA ARG A 86 -14.80 -5.92 -8.30
C ARG A 86 -15.82 -6.46 -9.30
N GLU A 87 -15.74 -7.74 -9.64
CA GLU A 87 -16.72 -8.40 -10.52
C GLU A 87 -18.15 -8.25 -9.98
N ALA A 88 -18.38 -8.53 -8.69
CA ALA A 88 -19.70 -8.38 -8.08
C ALA A 88 -20.18 -6.92 -8.05
N VAL A 89 -19.29 -5.95 -7.82
CA VAL A 89 -19.65 -4.52 -7.84
C VAL A 89 -20.02 -4.07 -9.26
N TYR A 90 -19.25 -4.48 -10.27
CA TYR A 90 -19.56 -4.17 -11.68
C TYR A 90 -20.87 -4.81 -12.14
N ASP A 91 -21.13 -6.04 -11.73
CA ASP A 91 -22.38 -6.75 -12.03
C ASP A 91 -23.58 -6.26 -11.19
N SER A 92 -23.39 -5.22 -10.36
CA SER A 92 -24.40 -4.69 -9.44
C SER A 92 -24.99 -5.76 -8.49
N ARG A 93 -24.23 -6.82 -8.20
CA ARG A 93 -24.59 -7.91 -7.29
C ARG A 93 -24.16 -7.58 -5.86
N TYR A 94 -24.57 -6.42 -5.37
CA TYR A 94 -24.29 -6.01 -4.00
C TYR A 94 -25.54 -5.49 -3.28
N HIS A 95 -25.52 -5.58 -1.97
CA HIS A 95 -26.52 -4.96 -1.11
C HIS A 95 -25.84 -4.14 0.00
N VAL A 96 -26.25 -2.88 0.15
CA VAL A 96 -25.78 -2.02 1.24
C VAL A 96 -26.70 -2.22 2.44
N CYS A 97 -26.18 -2.83 3.51
CA CYS A 97 -26.99 -3.07 4.69
C CYS A 97 -27.38 -1.74 5.36
N PRO A 98 -28.59 -1.63 5.96
CA PRO A 98 -29.02 -0.44 6.68
C PRO A 98 -28.03 0.03 7.75
N HIS A 99 -27.31 -0.92 8.37
CA HIS A 99 -26.28 -0.62 9.35
C HIS A 99 -25.10 0.16 8.76
N ALA A 100 -24.65 -0.20 7.55
CA ALA A 100 -23.59 0.54 6.86
C ALA A 100 -24.03 1.99 6.54
N ILE A 101 -25.30 2.18 6.16
CA ILE A 101 -25.87 3.51 5.90
C ILE A 101 -25.91 4.36 7.18
N GLN A 102 -26.24 3.76 8.32
CA GLN A 102 -26.22 4.45 9.61
C GLN A 102 -24.82 4.94 9.98
N HIS A 103 -23.79 4.09 9.82
CA HIS A 103 -22.41 4.49 10.06
C HIS A 103 -21.93 5.57 9.09
N ALA A 104 -22.29 5.47 7.81
CA ALA A 104 -21.99 6.49 6.81
C ALA A 104 -22.49 7.87 7.25
N ARG A 105 -23.75 7.94 7.70
CA ARG A 105 -24.34 9.17 8.23
C ARG A 105 -23.68 9.65 9.52
N ALA A 106 -23.32 8.74 10.43
CA ALA A 106 -22.72 9.10 11.71
C ALA A 106 -21.27 9.59 11.58
N GLU A 107 -20.52 9.03 10.63
CA GLU A 107 -19.10 9.33 10.44
C GLU A 107 -18.83 10.33 9.31
N GLY A 108 -19.86 10.72 8.56
CA GLY A 108 -19.80 11.81 7.59
C GLY A 108 -19.28 11.40 6.20
N PHE A 109 -19.50 10.16 5.79
CA PHE A 109 -19.24 9.69 4.43
C PHE A 109 -20.54 9.21 3.77
N MET A 110 -20.55 9.14 2.44
CA MET A 110 -21.72 8.74 1.65
C MET A 110 -21.58 7.32 1.10
N GLU A 111 -22.69 6.75 0.61
CA GLU A 111 -22.67 5.46 -0.08
C GLU A 111 -21.76 5.48 -1.31
N SER A 112 -21.69 6.61 -2.02
CA SER A 112 -20.76 6.81 -3.13
C SER A 112 -19.31 6.63 -2.73
N ASP A 113 -18.93 7.05 -1.51
CA ASP A 113 -17.58 6.91 -0.99
C ASP A 113 -17.24 5.46 -0.66
N ILE A 114 -18.23 4.73 -0.11
CA ILE A 114 -18.12 3.28 0.09
C ILE A 114 -17.85 2.60 -1.24
N MET A 115 -18.64 2.89 -2.27
CA MET A 115 -18.46 2.31 -3.60
C MET A 115 -17.12 2.67 -4.22
N HIS A 116 -16.70 3.93 -4.08
CA HIS A 116 -15.39 4.37 -4.53
C HIS A 116 -14.28 3.52 -3.89
N VAL A 117 -14.36 3.29 -2.58
CA VAL A 117 -13.39 2.49 -1.84
C VAL A 117 -13.43 1.01 -2.21
N LEU A 118 -14.60 0.46 -2.52
CA LEU A 118 -14.70 -0.91 -3.03
C LEU A 118 -14.02 -1.08 -4.39
N LEU A 119 -14.08 -0.08 -5.26
CA LEU A 119 -13.45 -0.13 -6.57
C LEU A 119 -11.94 0.14 -6.53
N THR A 120 -11.53 1.21 -5.82
CA THR A 120 -10.14 1.70 -5.81
C THR A 120 -9.29 1.14 -4.68
N GLY A 121 -9.92 0.64 -3.62
CA GLY A 121 -9.28 0.12 -2.43
C GLY A 121 -8.58 -1.23 -2.62
N ARG A 122 -8.08 -1.76 -1.51
CA ARG A 122 -7.41 -3.07 -1.45
C ARG A 122 -7.98 -3.90 -0.32
N VAL A 123 -8.14 -5.20 -0.56
CA VAL A 123 -8.47 -6.15 0.51
C VAL A 123 -7.23 -6.32 1.39
N ARG A 124 -7.38 -6.13 2.70
CA ARG A 124 -6.30 -6.25 3.68
C ARG A 124 -6.37 -7.50 4.52
N ALA A 125 -7.56 -8.06 4.69
CA ALA A 125 -7.76 -9.28 5.47
C ALA A 125 -8.97 -10.04 4.95
N VAL A 126 -8.86 -11.37 4.95
CA VAL A 126 -9.95 -12.30 4.67
C VAL A 126 -10.24 -13.10 5.93
N TYR A 127 -11.45 -12.95 6.46
CA TYR A 127 -11.97 -13.73 7.58
C TYR A 127 -12.72 -14.93 6.99
N THR A 128 -12.07 -16.09 6.99
CA THR A 128 -12.62 -17.29 6.33
C THR A 128 -13.82 -17.88 7.07
N GLU A 129 -13.84 -17.77 8.41
CA GLU A 129 -14.94 -18.23 9.26
C GLU A 129 -16.25 -17.50 8.94
N ASP A 130 -16.21 -16.17 8.93
CA ASP A 130 -17.39 -15.32 8.72
C ASP A 130 -17.67 -15.03 7.24
N ARG A 131 -16.81 -15.50 6.32
CA ARG A 131 -16.82 -15.14 4.89
C ARG A 131 -16.76 -13.62 4.67
N ARG A 132 -16.03 -12.92 5.54
CA ARG A 132 -15.92 -11.46 5.52
C ARG A 132 -14.57 -11.00 4.97
N TRP A 133 -14.58 -9.95 4.18
CA TRP A 133 -13.42 -9.29 3.64
C TRP A 133 -13.35 -7.87 4.21
N LEU A 134 -12.15 -7.48 4.61
CA LEU A 134 -11.88 -6.10 5.01
C LEU A 134 -11.23 -5.37 3.85
N VAL A 135 -11.95 -4.44 3.26
CA VAL A 135 -11.45 -3.56 2.22
C VAL A 135 -11.00 -2.25 2.85
N CYS A 136 -9.80 -1.82 2.52
CA CYS A 136 -9.24 -0.57 2.98
C CYS A 136 -9.00 0.35 1.79
N GLY A 137 -9.48 1.58 1.89
CA GLY A 137 -9.24 2.62 0.92
C GLY A 137 -9.24 3.99 1.57
N TYR A 138 -9.47 4.99 0.74
CA TYR A 138 -9.56 6.37 1.18
C TYR A 138 -10.73 7.04 0.49
N PHE A 139 -11.36 7.97 1.18
CA PHE A 139 -12.33 8.89 0.63
C PHE A 139 -11.88 10.32 0.89
N GLU A 140 -12.44 11.26 0.14
CA GLU A 140 -12.14 12.67 0.28
C GLU A 140 -13.37 13.39 0.81
N ALA A 141 -13.22 14.05 1.95
CA ALA A 141 -14.24 14.91 2.52
C ALA A 141 -13.66 16.30 2.70
N HIS A 142 -14.24 17.29 2.01
CA HIS A 142 -13.90 18.71 2.20
C HIS A 142 -12.40 19.01 1.94
N GLY A 143 -11.80 18.33 0.94
CA GLY A 143 -10.38 18.46 0.60
C GLY A 143 -9.42 17.67 1.50
N ILE A 144 -9.95 16.89 2.46
CA ILE A 144 -9.15 16.05 3.35
C ILE A 144 -9.35 14.58 2.98
N ARG A 145 -8.24 13.89 2.72
CA ARG A 145 -8.23 12.46 2.44
C ARG A 145 -8.23 11.66 3.74
N LEU A 146 -9.31 10.91 3.98
CA LEU A 146 -9.50 10.10 5.18
C LEU A 146 -9.49 8.61 4.84
N PRO A 147 -8.95 7.75 5.73
CA PRO A 147 -9.00 6.31 5.55
C PRO A 147 -10.44 5.81 5.76
N LEU A 148 -10.88 4.89 4.90
CA LEU A 148 -12.18 4.22 5.05
C LEU A 148 -11.98 2.72 4.98
N HIS A 149 -12.52 2.03 5.97
CA HIS A 149 -12.55 0.58 6.04
C HIS A 149 -13.98 0.09 5.82
N VAL A 150 -14.13 -0.85 4.89
CA VAL A 150 -15.42 -1.43 4.54
C VAL A 150 -15.36 -2.91 4.81
N ALA A 151 -16.26 -3.40 5.66
CA ALA A 151 -16.43 -4.82 5.93
C ALA A 151 -17.52 -5.38 5.01
N VAL A 152 -17.12 -6.39 4.25
CA VAL A 152 -17.90 -6.94 3.15
C VAL A 152 -18.09 -8.43 3.40
N GLN A 153 -19.31 -8.94 3.29
CA GLN A 153 -19.60 -10.36 3.41
C GLN A 153 -19.86 -10.94 2.01
N HIS A 154 -19.17 -12.02 1.66
CA HIS A 154 -19.35 -12.68 0.35
C HIS A 154 -20.20 -13.94 0.48
N TYR A 155 -21.08 -14.15 -0.49
CA TYR A 155 -21.91 -15.34 -0.61
C TYR A 155 -21.41 -16.25 -1.73
N ARG A 156 -21.80 -17.53 -1.70
CA ARG A 156 -21.41 -18.52 -2.71
C ARG A 156 -22.00 -18.19 -4.09
N ASP A 157 -23.14 -17.50 -4.11
CA ASP A 157 -23.85 -17.12 -5.33
C ASP A 157 -23.25 -15.88 -6.01
N GLY A 158 -22.11 -15.39 -5.52
CA GLY A 158 -21.44 -14.20 -6.06
C GLY A 158 -22.11 -12.88 -5.69
N HIS A 159 -23.07 -12.92 -4.76
CA HIS A 159 -23.65 -11.73 -4.13
C HIS A 159 -22.76 -11.25 -2.97
N ILE A 160 -22.80 -9.95 -2.72
CA ILE A 160 -21.97 -9.28 -1.72
C ILE A 160 -22.80 -8.35 -0.85
N ASP A 161 -22.72 -8.54 0.46
CA ASP A 161 -23.35 -7.62 1.43
C ASP A 161 -22.31 -6.69 2.04
N ILE A 162 -22.57 -5.39 1.97
CA ILE A 162 -21.78 -4.36 2.66
C ILE A 162 -22.35 -4.22 4.07
N VAL A 163 -21.71 -4.90 5.01
CA VAL A 163 -22.18 -5.03 6.40
C VAL A 163 -21.99 -3.74 7.18
N THR A 164 -20.80 -3.14 7.08
CA THR A 164 -20.47 -1.89 7.76
C THR A 164 -19.30 -1.18 7.08
N ALA A 165 -19.22 0.12 7.27
CA ALA A 165 -18.10 0.95 6.86
C ALA A 165 -17.75 1.88 8.03
N PHE A 166 -16.46 2.13 8.24
CA PHE A 166 -16.00 3.01 9.33
C PHE A 166 -14.61 3.62 9.04
N VAL A 167 -14.34 4.77 9.65
CA VAL A 167 -13.09 5.51 9.63
C VAL A 167 -12.24 5.05 10.82
N PRO A 168 -11.12 4.35 10.57
CA PRO A 168 -10.30 3.83 11.66
C PRO A 168 -9.62 4.97 12.43
N LYS A 169 -9.86 5.04 13.75
CA LYS A 169 -9.13 5.96 14.65
C LYS A 169 -7.60 5.81 14.57
N ASN A 170 -7.11 4.60 14.27
CA ASN A 170 -5.68 4.31 14.08
C ASN A 170 -5.47 3.63 12.72
N PRO A 171 -5.11 4.36 11.65
CA PRO A 171 -5.02 3.83 10.28
C PRO A 171 -3.95 2.76 10.07
N HIS A 172 -2.92 2.72 10.94
CA HIS A 172 -1.83 1.75 10.86
C HIS A 172 -2.09 0.45 11.64
N HIS A 173 -3.16 0.38 12.43
CA HIS A 173 -3.55 -0.84 13.13
C HIS A 173 -4.42 -1.71 12.24
N ILE A 174 -3.78 -2.60 11.49
CA ILE A 174 -4.43 -3.76 10.86
C ILE A 174 -4.54 -4.85 11.94
N ILE A 175 -5.32 -4.64 13.03
CA ILE A 175 -5.37 -5.64 14.12
C ILE A 175 -6.74 -5.76 14.81
N SER A 176 -7.23 -7.00 14.69
CA SER A 176 -7.90 -7.93 15.63
C SER A 176 -9.28 -7.66 16.23
N ARG A 177 -9.95 -8.80 16.41
CA ARG A 177 -11.27 -9.12 16.98
C ARG A 177 -11.61 -8.35 18.26
N ALA A 178 -10.62 -7.91 19.04
CA ALA A 178 -10.84 -7.01 20.18
C ALA A 178 -11.44 -5.65 19.77
N ARG A 179 -11.09 -5.13 18.58
CA ARG A 179 -11.60 -3.84 18.08
C ARG A 179 -13.00 -3.97 17.44
N LEU A 180 -13.34 -5.16 16.95
CA LEU A 180 -14.65 -5.50 16.39
C LEU A 180 -15.66 -5.83 17.53
N ALA A 181 -15.21 -6.45 18.62
CA ALA A 181 -15.99 -6.66 19.84
C ALA A 181 -16.33 -5.36 20.58
N VAL A 182 -15.50 -4.31 20.47
CA VAL A 182 -15.78 -2.97 21.02
C VAL A 182 -16.79 -2.19 20.17
N LEU A 183 -16.90 -2.45 18.86
CA LEU A 183 -17.91 -1.84 17.99
C LEU A 183 -19.28 -2.55 18.08
N LEU A 184 -19.30 -3.82 18.51
CA LEU A 184 -20.53 -4.61 18.76
C LEU A 184 -21.03 -4.55 20.21
N ARG A 185 -20.29 -3.90 21.14
CA ARG A 185 -20.71 -3.66 22.53
C ARG A 185 -21.23 -2.23 22.68
N TYR A 186 -22.53 -2.08 22.82
CA TYR A 186 -23.17 -0.83 23.21
C TYR A 186 -23.24 -0.62 24.76
N ASP A 187 -22.47 -1.35 25.59
CA ASP A 187 -22.69 -1.35 27.05
C ASP A 187 -21.54 -0.76 27.89
N ASP A 188 -21.91 0.05 28.88
CA ASP A 188 -21.11 0.71 29.93
C ASP A 188 -20.18 -0.24 30.71
N GLU A 189 -18.97 -0.54 30.22
CA GLU A 189 -17.92 -1.12 31.06
C GLU A 189 -16.65 -0.26 31.08
N LYS A 190 -16.44 0.44 32.21
CA LYS A 190 -15.22 1.19 32.52
C LYS A 190 -14.03 0.23 32.60
N VAL A 191 -13.22 0.20 31.56
CA VAL A 191 -11.92 -0.48 31.56
C VAL A 191 -10.96 0.27 32.49
N LYS A 192 -10.81 -0.22 33.74
CA LYS A 192 -9.70 0.21 34.62
C LYS A 192 -8.40 -0.37 34.07
N ALA A 193 -7.61 0.46 33.40
CA ALA A 193 -6.23 0.12 33.07
C ALA A 193 -5.46 -0.08 34.38
N LYS A 194 -5.03 -1.32 34.67
CA LYS A 194 -4.04 -1.57 35.72
C LYS A 194 -2.71 -1.03 35.21
N GLU A 195 -2.22 0.06 35.81
CA GLU A 195 -0.82 0.44 35.69
C GLU A 195 0.04 -0.71 36.22
N ALA A 196 0.85 -1.30 35.34
CA ALA A 196 1.85 -2.24 35.76
C ALA A 196 2.93 -1.47 36.53
N VAL A 197 2.89 -1.58 37.87
CA VAL A 197 3.98 -1.11 38.74
C VAL A 197 5.27 -1.73 38.23
N LYS A 198 6.27 -0.89 37.97
CA LYS A 198 7.57 -1.27 37.42
C LYS A 198 8.25 -2.22 38.41
N GLY A 199 8.08 -3.53 38.22
CA GLY A 199 8.71 -4.57 39.01
C GLY A 199 10.23 -4.49 38.94
N ASN A 200 10.86 -4.71 40.09
CA ASN A 200 12.28 -4.49 40.35
C ASN A 200 13.21 -5.22 39.36
N LYS A 201 14.36 -4.61 39.05
CA LYS A 201 15.39 -5.19 38.16
C LYS A 201 15.77 -6.61 38.62
N VAL A 202 15.86 -7.53 37.65
CA VAL A 202 16.32 -8.91 37.84
C VAL A 202 17.71 -8.88 38.50
N GLY A 203 17.81 -9.32 39.75
CA GLY A 203 19.07 -9.39 40.50
C GLY A 203 18.96 -9.28 42.03
N TYR A 204 17.89 -8.69 42.58
CA TYR A 204 17.73 -8.57 44.03
C TYR A 204 16.80 -9.66 44.59
N LYS A 205 17.37 -10.69 45.23
CA LYS A 205 16.66 -11.61 46.13
C LYS A 205 16.27 -10.86 47.41
N GLY A 206 15.02 -10.41 47.49
CA GLY A 206 14.42 -9.96 48.76
C GLY A 206 14.23 -11.15 49.69
N LYS A 207 15.06 -11.21 50.74
CA LYS A 207 14.92 -12.12 51.89
C LYS A 207 13.87 -11.59 52.86
N GLY A 208 13.15 -12.51 53.52
CA GLY A 208 12.36 -12.26 54.73
C GLY A 208 10.88 -11.97 54.43
N GLY A 209 9.90 -12.56 55.10
CA GLY A 209 9.85 -13.50 56.21
C GLY A 209 8.36 -13.64 56.54
N TRP A 210 7.85 -14.86 56.68
CA TRP A 210 6.46 -15.06 57.08
C TRP A 210 6.40 -15.07 58.61
N LYS A 211 5.57 -14.19 59.17
CA LYS A 211 4.99 -14.29 60.51
C LYS A 211 3.50 -14.50 60.34
#